data_AF-A0A661G1R0-F1
#
_entry.id   AF-A0A661G1R0-F1
#
_cell.length_a   1.000
_cell.length_b   1.000
_cell.length_c   1.000
_cell.angle_alpha   90.00
_cell.angle_beta   90.00
_cell.angle_gamma   90.00
#
_symmetry.space_group_name_H-M   'P 1'
#
loop_
_entity.id
_entity.type
_entity.pdbx_description
1 polymer ?
#
loop_
_entity_poly.entity_id
_entity_poly.type
_entity_poly.pdbx_seq_one_letter_code
_entity_poly.pdbx_strand_id
1 'polypeptide(L)'
;PIVRAQLTASSAAYPLVEQFYPYRYDFTSYHQGSWPRSLAFERRKQTSRLRHDLLLLNWEGAALWRFGIDDAEQSEPLSSQLPAAMFKTLLVAGLPDYGVQLKPRPEGQAPPPESTLDRLALLQQIRALPLLPDTSEDLTVTDGKEFIHYRVTVIKRELIQAAAGSRSAWKIRVEGFESDHGEERFRHRPVYIWISDDQRRLPLRFVIRHAVGTFTVEMQPGSAIQSVANAISVNEVKRH
;
A
#
# COMPACT_ATOMS: atom_id res chain seq x y z
N PRO A 1 -8.44 -3.91 17.01
CA PRO A 1 -8.67 -2.55 16.49
C PRO A 1 -8.33 -2.51 14.99
N ILE A 2 -8.97 -1.63 14.23
CA ILE A 2 -8.60 -1.37 12.83
C ILE A 2 -7.50 -0.32 12.81
N VAL A 3 -6.48 -0.59 12.00
CA VAL A 3 -5.37 0.33 11.76
C VAL A 3 -5.55 0.91 10.36
N ARG A 4 -5.47 2.24 10.30
CA ARG A 4 -5.40 2.99 9.05
C ARG A 4 -3.95 3.34 8.77
N ALA A 5 -3.44 2.93 7.62
CA ALA A 5 -2.12 3.30 7.14
C ALA A 5 -2.24 4.02 5.79
N GLN A 6 -1.42 5.04 5.57
CA GLN A 6 -1.44 5.83 4.33
C GLN A 6 -0.05 5.96 3.73
N LEU A 7 0.03 5.90 2.41
CA LEU A 7 1.22 6.16 1.60
C LEU A 7 0.86 7.18 0.52
N THR A 8 1.64 8.24 0.43
CA THR A 8 1.58 9.19 -0.69
C THR A 8 2.93 9.17 -1.41
N ALA A 9 2.90 9.07 -2.73
CA ALA A 9 4.08 9.07 -3.59
C ALA A 9 3.84 9.99 -4.80
N SER A 10 4.86 10.76 -5.16
CA SER A 10 4.77 11.78 -6.20
C SER A 10 6.12 12.02 -6.86
N SER A 11 6.13 12.16 -8.19
CA SER A 11 7.30 12.64 -8.95
C SER A 11 7.48 14.16 -8.94
N ALA A 12 6.59 14.94 -8.31
CA ALA A 12 6.59 16.41 -8.38
C ALA A 12 7.94 17.05 -8.04
N ALA A 13 8.67 16.46 -7.10
CA ALA A 13 9.97 16.97 -6.64
C ALA A 13 11.16 16.58 -7.55
N TYR A 14 10.92 15.82 -8.63
CA TYR A 14 11.96 15.26 -9.50
C TYR A 14 11.72 15.69 -10.95
N PRO A 15 12.21 16.87 -11.38
CA PRO A 15 11.86 17.48 -12.67
C PRO A 15 12.07 16.57 -13.88
N LEU A 16 13.20 15.84 -13.91
CA LEU A 16 13.50 14.90 -14.99
C LEU A 16 12.47 13.76 -15.06
N VAL A 17 12.09 13.18 -13.92
CA VAL A 17 11.09 12.11 -13.87
C VAL A 17 9.70 12.66 -14.19
N GLU A 18 9.36 13.84 -13.66
CA GLU A 18 8.08 14.51 -13.89
C GLU A 18 7.84 14.80 -15.37
N GLN A 19 8.88 15.13 -16.15
CA GLN A 19 8.76 15.39 -17.58
C GLN A 19 8.35 14.15 -18.39
N PHE A 20 8.82 12.96 -18.00
CA PHE A 20 8.54 11.73 -18.74
C PHE A 20 7.38 10.92 -18.15
N TYR A 21 7.20 10.99 -16.83
CA TYR A 21 6.28 10.14 -16.09
C TYR A 21 5.70 10.85 -14.85
N PRO A 22 4.86 11.88 -15.05
CA PRO A 22 4.18 12.52 -13.94
C PRO A 22 3.25 11.50 -13.27
N TYR A 23 3.52 11.20 -12.01
CA TYR A 23 2.69 10.32 -11.21
C TYR A 23 2.38 10.95 -9.87
N ARG A 24 1.12 10.81 -9.45
CA ARG A 24 0.67 11.02 -8.07
C ARG A 24 -0.06 9.76 -7.64
N TYR A 25 0.25 9.29 -6.46
CA TYR A 25 -0.31 8.05 -5.95
C TYR A 25 -0.55 8.16 -4.46
N ASP A 26 -1.82 8.03 -4.07
CA ASP A 26 -2.22 7.84 -2.69
C ASP A 26 -2.74 6.42 -2.52
N PHE A 27 -2.34 5.79 -1.43
CA PHE A 27 -2.80 4.47 -1.03
C PHE A 27 -3.15 4.49 0.44
N THR A 28 -4.40 4.16 0.77
CA THR A 28 -4.85 4.00 2.15
C THR A 28 -5.19 2.53 2.38
N SER A 29 -4.69 1.95 3.46
CA SER A 29 -5.04 0.60 3.92
C SER A 29 -5.82 0.67 5.21
N TYR A 30 -6.85 -0.16 5.31
CA TYR A 30 -7.62 -0.42 6.51
C TYR A 30 -7.50 -1.90 6.81
N HIS A 31 -6.74 -2.27 7.83
CA HIS A 31 -6.46 -3.66 8.19
C HIS A 31 -6.64 -3.90 9.68
N GLN A 32 -6.82 -5.16 10.05
CA GLN A 32 -6.94 -5.54 11.45
C GLN A 32 -5.55 -5.61 12.09
N GLY A 33 -5.34 -4.92 13.22
CA GLY A 33 -4.02 -4.87 13.86
C GLY A 33 -3.64 -6.14 14.62
N SER A 34 -4.63 -6.94 15.05
CA SER A 34 -4.41 -8.17 15.83
C SER A 34 -4.37 -9.44 14.99
N TRP A 35 -4.74 -9.34 13.71
CA TRP A 35 -4.84 -10.47 12.80
C TRP A 35 -4.50 -9.97 11.39
N PRO A 36 -3.58 -10.60 10.65
CA PRO A 36 -3.09 -10.11 9.38
C PRO A 36 -4.16 -10.28 8.28
N ARG A 37 -5.18 -9.42 8.29
CA ARG A 37 -6.16 -9.32 7.23
C ARG A 37 -6.50 -7.88 6.91
N SER A 38 -6.61 -7.58 5.62
CA SER A 38 -7.13 -6.31 5.14
C SER A 38 -8.66 -6.33 5.13
N LEU A 39 -9.27 -5.20 5.42
CA LEU A 39 -10.71 -4.98 5.32
C LEU A 39 -11.02 -4.15 4.09
N ALA A 40 -10.23 -3.10 3.87
CA ALA A 40 -10.36 -2.22 2.72
C ALA A 40 -9.01 -1.65 2.31
N PHE A 41 -8.89 -1.27 1.06
CA PHE A 41 -7.84 -0.35 0.63
C PHE A 41 -8.31 0.57 -0.49
N GLU A 42 -7.87 1.81 -0.41
CA GLU A 42 -8.19 2.89 -1.31
C GLU A 42 -6.96 3.24 -2.14
N ARG A 43 -7.16 3.53 -3.41
CA ARG A 43 -6.10 3.96 -4.32
C ARG A 43 -6.56 5.15 -5.11
N ARG A 44 -5.80 6.24 -5.02
CA ARG A 44 -5.92 7.38 -5.92
C ARG A 44 -4.66 7.47 -6.75
N LYS A 45 -4.79 7.33 -8.06
CA LYS A 45 -3.68 7.41 -9.00
C LYS A 45 -3.97 8.49 -10.03
N GLN A 46 -3.14 9.52 -10.08
CA GLN A 46 -3.09 10.47 -11.19
C GLN A 46 -1.88 10.14 -12.05
N THR A 47 -2.15 9.84 -13.32
CA THR A 47 -1.13 9.86 -14.39
C THR A 47 -1.64 10.81 -15.45
N SER A 48 -2.19 10.31 -16.56
CA SER A 48 -2.94 11.11 -17.53
C SER A 48 -4.41 11.35 -17.13
N ARG A 49 -4.99 10.44 -16.33
CA ARG A 49 -6.34 10.55 -15.77
C ARG A 49 -6.31 10.22 -14.28
N LEU A 50 -7.25 10.80 -13.54
CA LEU A 50 -7.50 10.42 -12.15
C LEU A 50 -8.21 9.07 -12.15
N ARG A 51 -7.71 8.14 -11.35
CA ARG A 51 -8.44 6.94 -10.98
C ARG A 51 -8.51 6.87 -9.48
N HIS A 52 -9.73 6.76 -8.97
CA HIS A 52 -9.98 6.59 -7.54
C HIS A 52 -10.78 5.29 -7.38
N ASP A 53 -10.13 4.28 -6.82
CA ASP A 53 -10.74 2.97 -6.57
C ASP A 53 -10.74 2.69 -5.06
N LEU A 54 -11.86 2.16 -4.56
CA LEU A 54 -11.96 1.54 -3.25
C LEU A 54 -12.15 0.04 -3.42
N LEU A 55 -11.42 -0.74 -2.66
CA LEU A 55 -11.51 -2.20 -2.66
C LEU A 55 -11.81 -2.68 -1.26
N LEU A 56 -12.75 -3.61 -1.15
CA LEU A 56 -13.27 -4.14 0.11
C LEU A 56 -13.17 -5.67 0.07
N LEU A 57 -12.57 -6.24 1.10
CA LEU A 57 -12.54 -7.69 1.30
C LEU A 57 -13.73 -8.06 2.18
N ASN A 58 -14.80 -8.57 1.55
CA ASN A 58 -15.94 -9.14 2.24
C ASN A 58 -15.63 -10.59 2.61
N TRP A 59 -15.30 -10.80 3.89
CA TRP A 59 -14.97 -12.11 4.44
C TRP A 59 -16.19 -13.03 4.62
N GLU A 60 -17.37 -12.48 4.90
CA GLU A 60 -18.60 -13.27 5.07
C GLU A 60 -19.09 -13.83 3.73
N GLY A 61 -19.02 -13.02 2.67
CA GLY A 61 -19.40 -13.41 1.32
C GLY A 61 -18.27 -13.98 0.48
N ALA A 62 -17.07 -14.15 1.05
CA ALA A 62 -15.86 -14.58 0.36
C ALA A 62 -15.64 -13.84 -0.98
N ALA A 63 -15.75 -12.52 -0.95
CA ALA A 63 -15.73 -11.67 -2.13
C ALA A 63 -14.79 -10.47 -1.97
N LEU A 64 -14.17 -10.08 -3.08
CA LEU A 64 -13.52 -8.79 -3.21
C LEU A 64 -14.47 -7.86 -3.98
N TRP A 65 -14.95 -6.81 -3.33
CA TRP A 65 -15.73 -5.77 -3.98
C TRP A 65 -14.81 -4.64 -4.41
N ARG A 66 -15.02 -4.14 -5.63
CA ARG A 66 -14.30 -3.00 -6.16
C ARG A 66 -15.28 -1.92 -6.54
N PHE A 67 -15.03 -0.73 -6.05
CA PHE A 67 -15.82 0.45 -6.30
C PHE A 67 -14.98 1.48 -7.05
N GLY A 68 -15.54 2.06 -8.10
CA GLY A 68 -15.06 3.35 -8.58
C GLY A 68 -15.61 4.43 -7.67
N ILE A 69 -14.77 5.37 -7.25
CA ILE A 69 -15.20 6.60 -6.61
C ILE A 69 -15.22 7.66 -7.71
N ASP A 70 -16.41 8.15 -8.01
CA ASP A 70 -16.67 9.19 -9.00
C ASP A 70 -17.55 10.27 -8.36
N ASP A 71 -17.27 11.54 -8.64
CA ASP A 71 -18.12 12.67 -8.25
C ASP A 71 -19.38 12.80 -9.15
N ALA A 72 -19.79 11.71 -9.79
CA ALA A 72 -20.89 11.71 -10.73
C ALA A 72 -22.24 11.80 -10.01
N GLU A 73 -23.18 12.50 -10.63
CA GLU A 73 -24.53 12.76 -10.12
C GLU A 73 -25.36 11.46 -9.87
N GLN A 74 -24.93 10.33 -10.43
CA GLN A 74 -25.58 9.02 -10.31
C GLN A 74 -24.88 8.08 -9.30
N SER A 75 -23.93 8.58 -8.53
CA SER A 75 -23.24 7.77 -7.53
C SER A 75 -24.10 7.60 -6.27
N GLU A 76 -24.24 6.35 -5.82
CA GLU A 76 -24.94 6.04 -4.57
C GLU A 76 -23.94 6.03 -3.41
N PRO A 77 -24.33 6.46 -2.20
CA PRO A 77 -23.43 6.46 -1.07
C PRO A 77 -22.96 5.04 -0.74
N LEU A 78 -21.69 4.90 -0.32
CA LEU A 78 -21.12 3.61 0.07
C LEU A 78 -21.95 2.95 1.18
N SER A 79 -22.49 3.73 2.11
CA SER A 79 -23.36 3.27 3.19
C SER A 79 -24.62 2.52 2.72
N SER A 80 -25.15 2.80 1.52
CA SER A 80 -26.31 2.10 0.98
C SER A 80 -25.95 0.76 0.30
N GLN A 81 -24.68 0.57 -0.07
CA GLN A 81 -24.20 -0.59 -0.81
C GLN A 81 -23.51 -1.64 0.07
N LEU A 82 -23.23 -1.33 1.34
CA LEU A 82 -22.53 -2.21 2.27
C LEU A 82 -23.42 -2.68 3.43
N PRO A 83 -23.15 -3.86 4.02
CA PRO A 83 -23.73 -4.23 5.30
C PRO A 83 -23.42 -3.18 6.38
N ALA A 84 -24.44 -2.76 7.14
CA ALA A 84 -24.35 -1.66 8.10
C ALA A 84 -23.22 -1.84 9.13
N ALA A 85 -23.00 -3.06 9.61
CA ALA A 85 -21.93 -3.38 10.56
C ALA A 85 -20.53 -3.18 9.96
N MET A 86 -20.34 -3.54 8.68
CA MET A 86 -19.08 -3.34 7.97
C MET A 86 -18.82 -1.86 7.72
N PHE A 87 -19.83 -1.13 7.22
CA PHE A 87 -19.70 0.30 6.98
C PHE A 87 -19.39 1.07 8.26
N LYS A 88 -20.14 0.83 9.35
CA LYS A 88 -19.90 1.46 10.65
C LYS A 88 -18.46 1.25 11.14
N THR A 89 -17.98 0.02 11.01
CA THR A 89 -16.63 -0.37 11.38
C THR A 89 -15.56 0.42 10.59
N LEU A 90 -15.73 0.57 9.28
CA LEU A 90 -14.81 1.30 8.42
C LEU A 90 -14.91 2.83 8.60
N LEU A 91 -16.12 3.35 8.82
CA LEU A 91 -16.37 4.76 9.10
C LEU A 91 -15.62 5.22 10.36
N VAL A 92 -15.68 4.42 11.44
CA VAL A 92 -14.91 4.67 12.67
C VAL A 92 -13.40 4.63 12.41
N ALA A 93 -12.94 3.81 11.47
CA ALA A 93 -11.54 3.76 11.04
C ALA A 93 -11.15 4.94 10.12
N GLY A 94 -12.09 5.83 9.79
CA GLY A 94 -11.87 7.02 8.97
C GLY A 94 -12.03 6.79 7.46
N LEU A 95 -12.84 5.81 7.04
CA LEU A 95 -13.28 5.70 5.65
C LEU A 95 -14.46 6.65 5.40
N PRO A 96 -14.37 7.58 4.44
CA PRO A 96 -15.48 8.45 4.09
C PRO A 96 -16.66 7.70 3.44
N ASP A 97 -17.86 8.26 3.56
CA ASP A 97 -19.04 7.80 2.81
C ASP A 97 -19.02 8.39 1.39
N TYR A 98 -18.22 7.79 0.52
CA TYR A 98 -18.10 8.22 -0.86
C TYR A 98 -19.38 7.93 -1.65
N GLY A 99 -19.67 8.76 -2.65
CA GLY A 99 -20.45 8.31 -3.80
C GLY A 99 -19.65 7.26 -4.57
N VAL A 100 -20.22 6.07 -4.73
CA VAL A 100 -19.50 4.94 -5.34
C VAL A 100 -20.33 4.21 -6.39
N GLN A 101 -19.63 3.63 -7.36
CA GLN A 101 -20.20 2.69 -8.32
C GLN A 101 -19.50 1.34 -8.18
N LEU A 102 -20.25 0.30 -7.83
CA LEU A 102 -19.74 -1.07 -7.81
C LEU A 102 -19.31 -1.47 -9.22
N LYS A 103 -18.06 -1.90 -9.36
CA LYS A 103 -17.51 -2.45 -10.60
C LYS A 103 -17.76 -3.95 -10.64
N PRO A 104 -18.12 -4.50 -11.81
CA PRO A 104 -18.34 -5.93 -11.95
C PRO A 104 -17.07 -6.70 -11.56
N ARG A 105 -17.26 -7.80 -10.83
CA ARG A 105 -16.19 -8.73 -10.50
C ARG A 105 -15.71 -9.41 -11.79
N PRO A 106 -14.39 -9.53 -12.03
CA PRO A 106 -13.89 -10.37 -13.11
C PRO A 106 -14.42 -11.80 -12.96
N GLU A 107 -14.90 -12.39 -14.04
CA GLU A 107 -15.35 -13.79 -14.05
C GLU A 107 -14.22 -14.73 -13.60
N GLY A 108 -14.55 -15.75 -12.81
CA GLY A 108 -13.58 -16.76 -12.36
C GLY A 108 -12.63 -16.32 -11.24
N GLN A 109 -12.77 -15.11 -10.69
CA GLN A 109 -11.92 -14.68 -9.57
C GLN A 109 -12.20 -15.51 -8.33
N ALA A 110 -11.19 -16.21 -7.80
CA ALA A 110 -11.29 -17.00 -6.57
C ALA A 110 -11.74 -16.15 -5.36
N PRO A 111 -12.36 -16.74 -4.33
CA PRO A 111 -12.58 -16.05 -3.06
C PRO A 111 -11.23 -15.65 -2.42
N PRO A 112 -11.19 -14.55 -1.65
CA PRO A 112 -9.99 -14.15 -0.93
C PRO A 112 -9.67 -15.17 0.17
N PRO A 113 -8.41 -15.68 0.25
CA PRO A 113 -7.96 -16.46 1.39
C PRO A 113 -8.05 -15.66 2.70
N GLU A 114 -8.39 -16.32 3.82
CA GLU A 114 -8.76 -15.70 5.11
C GLU A 114 -7.75 -14.68 5.70
N SER A 115 -6.47 -14.79 5.32
CA SER A 115 -5.37 -13.93 5.77
C SER A 115 -4.81 -13.01 4.67
N THR A 116 -5.65 -12.66 3.68
CA THR A 116 -5.20 -11.77 2.60
C THR A 116 -4.93 -10.35 3.12
N LEU A 117 -3.75 -9.86 2.80
CA LEU A 117 -3.28 -8.50 3.05
C LEU A 117 -3.34 -7.67 1.76
N ASP A 118 -3.47 -6.36 1.90
CA ASP A 118 -3.07 -5.42 0.85
C ASP A 118 -1.57 -5.09 1.01
N ARG A 119 -0.98 -4.41 0.02
CA ARG A 119 0.47 -4.12 0.01
C ARG A 119 0.97 -3.29 1.20
N LEU A 120 0.14 -2.40 1.74
CA LEU A 120 0.55 -1.58 2.88
C LEU A 120 0.34 -2.33 4.19
N ALA A 121 -0.71 -3.16 4.28
CA ALA A 121 -0.88 -4.10 5.40
C ALA A 121 0.25 -5.15 5.44
N LEU A 122 0.73 -5.64 4.29
CA LEU A 122 1.94 -6.46 4.19
C LEU A 122 3.13 -5.75 4.84
N LEU A 123 3.37 -4.48 4.50
CA LEU A 123 4.48 -3.73 5.09
C LEU A 123 4.34 -3.59 6.61
N GLN A 124 3.12 -3.40 7.13
CA GLN A 124 2.87 -3.39 8.58
C GLN A 124 3.13 -4.77 9.22
N GLN A 125 2.71 -5.85 8.56
CA GLN A 125 2.99 -7.22 9.02
C GLN A 125 4.50 -7.48 9.08
N ILE A 126 5.25 -7.12 8.05
CA ILE A 126 6.72 -7.24 8.02
C ILE A 126 7.36 -6.49 9.20
N ARG A 127 6.85 -5.30 9.53
CA ARG A 127 7.34 -4.53 10.70
C ARG A 127 7.07 -5.25 12.02
N ALA A 128 6.00 -6.02 12.13
CA ALA A 128 5.63 -6.75 13.34
C ALA A 128 6.38 -8.09 13.50
N LEU A 129 7.01 -8.61 12.44
CA LEU A 129 7.68 -9.91 12.49
C LEU A 129 8.82 -9.96 13.52
N PRO A 130 9.09 -11.12 14.15
CA PRO A 130 10.36 -11.35 14.81
C PRO A 130 11.49 -11.26 13.77
N LEU A 131 12.26 -10.16 13.79
CA LEU A 131 13.35 -9.94 12.82
C LEU A 131 14.59 -10.73 13.25
N LEU A 132 14.52 -12.05 13.13
CA LEU A 132 15.60 -12.98 13.41
C LEU A 132 16.19 -13.46 12.06
N PRO A 133 17.53 -13.54 11.89
CA PRO A 133 18.13 -14.03 10.66
C PRO A 133 17.55 -15.39 10.22
N ASP A 134 17.41 -15.55 8.91
CA ASP A 134 16.94 -16.76 8.22
C ASP A 134 15.51 -17.21 8.57
N THR A 135 14.75 -16.38 9.29
CA THR A 135 13.32 -16.60 9.47
C THR A 135 12.55 -16.20 8.22
N SER A 136 11.48 -16.94 7.94
CA SER A 136 10.58 -16.62 6.83
C SER A 136 9.12 -16.80 7.20
N GLU A 137 8.27 -16.00 6.55
CA GLU A 137 6.81 -16.06 6.70
C GLU A 137 6.18 -15.96 5.31
N ASP A 138 5.23 -16.85 5.06
CA ASP A 138 4.44 -16.87 3.82
C ASP A 138 3.13 -16.12 4.05
N LEU A 139 2.87 -15.12 3.21
CA LEU A 139 1.75 -14.19 3.32
C LEU A 139 0.99 -14.10 2.00
N THR A 140 -0.34 -14.09 2.07
CA THR A 140 -1.16 -13.86 0.88
C THR A 140 -1.46 -12.37 0.74
N VAL A 141 -1.24 -11.81 -0.45
CA VAL A 141 -1.41 -10.39 -0.72
C VAL A 141 -2.26 -10.19 -1.96
N THR A 142 -3.15 -9.20 -1.94
CA THR A 142 -3.90 -8.77 -3.13
C THR A 142 -3.53 -7.38 -3.58
N ASP A 143 -3.56 -7.16 -4.89
CA ASP A 143 -3.56 -5.84 -5.50
C ASP A 143 -4.96 -5.43 -6.00
N GLY A 144 -5.97 -6.23 -5.70
CA GLY A 144 -7.34 -6.04 -6.14
C GLY A 144 -7.72 -6.71 -7.45
N LYS A 145 -6.77 -7.32 -8.14
CA LYS A 145 -7.02 -8.12 -9.34
C LYS A 145 -6.85 -9.60 -9.06
N GLU A 146 -5.84 -9.91 -8.26
CA GLU A 146 -5.43 -11.28 -7.99
C GLU A 146 -4.86 -11.42 -6.58
N PHE A 147 -4.63 -12.67 -6.18
CA PHE A 147 -3.97 -13.03 -4.94
C PHE A 147 -2.58 -13.58 -5.27
N ILE A 148 -1.58 -13.08 -4.56
CA ILE A 148 -0.17 -13.36 -4.77
C ILE A 148 0.38 -13.90 -3.45
N HIS A 149 1.05 -15.05 -3.51
CA HIS A 149 1.74 -15.60 -2.35
C HIS A 149 3.11 -14.97 -2.25
N TYR A 150 3.42 -14.37 -1.10
CA TYR A 150 4.70 -13.76 -0.84
C TYR A 150 5.46 -14.53 0.23
N ARG A 151 6.72 -14.84 -0.03
CA ARG A 151 7.67 -15.25 1.01
C ARG A 151 8.47 -14.03 1.46
N VAL A 152 8.38 -13.73 2.74
CA VAL A 152 9.18 -12.70 3.41
C VAL A 152 10.31 -13.40 4.14
N THR A 153 11.56 -13.09 3.84
CA THR A 153 12.73 -13.69 4.50
C THR A 153 13.61 -12.61 5.13
N VAL A 154 13.90 -12.74 6.42
CA VAL A 154 14.85 -11.87 7.12
C VAL A 154 16.26 -12.37 6.79
N ILE A 155 17.03 -11.57 6.06
CA ILE A 155 18.34 -12.01 5.56
C ILE A 155 19.41 -11.80 6.62
N LYS A 156 19.59 -10.55 7.06
CA LYS A 156 20.63 -10.18 8.02
C LYS A 156 20.40 -8.80 8.58
N ARG A 157 21.12 -8.50 9.67
CA ARG A 157 21.33 -7.15 10.15
C ARG A 157 22.56 -6.53 9.47
N GLU A 158 22.47 -5.28 9.04
CA GLU A 158 23.61 -4.53 8.54
C GLU A 158 23.48 -3.02 8.83
N LEU A 159 24.61 -2.34 8.85
CA LEU A 159 24.66 -0.89 8.94
C LEU A 159 24.47 -0.31 7.54
N ILE A 160 23.47 0.57 7.36
CA ILE A 160 23.23 1.27 6.10
C ILE A 160 23.41 2.77 6.27
N GLN A 161 23.86 3.43 5.19
CA GLN A 161 23.81 4.88 5.09
C GLN A 161 22.42 5.30 4.61
N ALA A 162 21.58 5.81 5.50
CA ALA A 162 20.28 6.39 5.14
C ALA A 162 20.41 7.92 5.03
N ALA A 163 19.39 8.60 4.51
CA ALA A 163 19.38 10.06 4.39
C ALA A 163 19.56 10.78 5.75
N ALA A 164 19.10 10.17 6.85
CA ALA A 164 19.29 10.66 8.22
C ALA A 164 20.65 10.26 8.86
N GLY A 165 21.60 9.77 8.05
CA GLY A 165 22.87 9.23 8.48
C GLY A 165 22.87 7.71 8.65
N SER A 166 23.93 7.19 9.26
CA SER A 166 24.13 5.76 9.44
C SER A 166 23.09 5.17 10.42
N ARG A 167 22.54 4.00 10.07
CA ARG A 167 21.48 3.30 10.83
C ARG A 167 21.68 1.79 10.77
N SER A 168 21.53 1.12 11.91
CA SER A 168 21.40 -0.34 11.95
C SER A 168 20.05 -0.73 11.39
N ALA A 169 20.02 -1.71 10.47
CA ALA A 169 18.80 -2.12 9.79
C ALA A 169 18.78 -3.63 9.48
N TRP A 170 17.59 -4.20 9.47
CA TRP A 170 17.31 -5.55 8.99
C TRP A 170 17.03 -5.52 7.49
N LYS A 171 17.82 -6.26 6.72
CA LYS A 171 17.56 -6.51 5.31
C LYS A 171 16.59 -7.66 5.17
N ILE A 172 15.49 -7.41 4.48
CA ILE A 172 14.39 -8.35 4.27
C ILE A 172 14.23 -8.55 2.76
N ARG A 173 14.07 -9.79 2.33
CA ARG A 173 13.77 -10.17 0.94
C ARG A 173 12.30 -10.54 0.85
N VAL A 174 11.60 -9.97 -0.13
CA VAL A 174 10.17 -10.23 -0.38
C VAL A 174 10.02 -10.77 -1.79
N GLU A 175 9.56 -12.01 -1.90
CA GLU A 175 9.46 -12.76 -3.16
C GLU A 175 8.01 -13.13 -3.42
N GLY A 176 7.49 -12.79 -4.60
CA GLY A 176 6.14 -13.12 -5.02
C GLY A 176 6.13 -14.37 -5.90
N PHE A 177 5.25 -15.30 -5.58
CA PHE A 177 5.06 -16.57 -6.28
C PHE A 177 3.69 -16.61 -6.94
N GLU A 178 3.64 -17.28 -8.08
CA GLU A 178 2.43 -17.73 -8.74
C GLU A 178 2.51 -19.23 -8.99
N SER A 179 1.36 -19.90 -8.96
CA SER A 179 1.26 -21.31 -9.33
C SER A 179 0.92 -21.40 -10.81
N ASP A 180 1.80 -22.03 -11.58
CA ASP A 180 1.62 -22.30 -12.99
C ASP A 180 1.77 -23.81 -13.21
N HIS A 181 0.67 -24.50 -13.54
CA HIS A 181 0.61 -25.96 -13.70
C HIS A 181 1.18 -26.78 -12.52
N GLY A 182 1.06 -26.27 -11.28
CA GLY A 182 1.55 -26.94 -10.08
C GLY A 182 3.02 -26.66 -9.74
N GLU A 183 3.75 -25.91 -10.58
CA GLU A 183 5.07 -25.39 -10.26
C GLU A 183 4.97 -23.96 -9.72
N GLU A 184 5.74 -23.66 -8.67
CA GLU A 184 5.91 -22.29 -8.19
C GLU A 184 6.89 -21.52 -9.08
N ARG A 185 6.45 -20.40 -9.61
CA ARG A 185 7.29 -19.47 -10.38
C ARG A 185 7.34 -18.11 -9.72
N PHE A 186 8.49 -17.45 -9.84
CA PHE A 186 8.61 -16.06 -9.43
C PHE A 186 7.74 -15.18 -10.32
N ARG A 187 6.72 -14.56 -9.74
CA ARG A 187 5.88 -13.58 -10.43
C ARG A 187 6.67 -12.33 -10.84
N HIS A 188 7.63 -11.94 -10.00
CA HIS A 188 8.47 -10.78 -10.25
C HIS A 188 9.81 -10.93 -9.52
N ARG A 189 10.77 -10.06 -9.88
CA ARG A 189 12.06 -10.01 -9.18
C ARG A 189 11.85 -9.66 -7.69
N PRO A 190 12.69 -10.18 -6.77
CA PRO A 190 12.55 -9.90 -5.35
C PRO A 190 12.65 -8.40 -5.05
N VAL A 191 11.85 -7.95 -4.09
CA VAL A 191 11.97 -6.63 -3.48
C VAL A 191 12.80 -6.76 -2.22
N TYR A 192 13.79 -5.90 -2.04
CA TYR A 192 14.54 -5.82 -0.80
C TYR A 192 14.08 -4.61 0.02
N ILE A 193 13.83 -4.84 1.30
CA ILE A 193 13.38 -3.81 2.24
C ILE A 193 14.39 -3.75 3.38
N TRP A 194 14.79 -2.55 3.77
CA TRP A 194 15.56 -2.31 4.99
C TRP A 194 14.67 -1.68 6.04
N ILE A 195 14.56 -2.31 7.20
CA ILE A 195 13.77 -1.83 8.34
C ILE A 195 14.72 -1.46 9.48
N SER A 196 14.52 -0.31 10.13
CA SER A 196 15.36 0.11 11.26
C SER A 196 15.37 -0.93 12.38
N ASP A 197 16.53 -1.16 12.95
CA ASP A 197 16.73 -2.00 14.13
C ASP A 197 16.49 -1.20 15.41
N ASP A 198 15.31 -0.59 15.50
CA ASP A 198 14.82 0.12 16.68
C ASP A 198 13.35 -0.23 16.92
N GLN A 199 12.79 0.25 18.02
CA GLN A 199 11.38 -0.02 18.36
C GLN A 199 10.40 0.52 17.32
N ARG A 200 10.79 1.52 16.52
CA ARG A 200 9.92 2.15 15.53
C ARG A 200 9.84 1.37 14.22
N ARG A 201 10.84 0.53 13.93
CA ARG A 201 10.88 -0.38 12.77
C ARG A 201 10.47 0.31 11.48
N LEU A 202 11.10 1.45 11.22
CA LEU A 202 10.82 2.30 10.07
C LEU A 202 11.40 1.66 8.80
N PRO A 203 10.63 1.56 7.71
CA PRO A 203 11.16 1.22 6.40
C PRO A 203 12.10 2.34 5.93
N LEU A 204 13.40 2.06 5.88
CA LEU A 204 14.44 3.03 5.55
C LEU A 204 14.75 3.04 4.06
N ARG A 205 14.67 1.89 3.39
CA ARG A 205 14.99 1.74 1.98
C ARG A 205 14.22 0.59 1.35
N PHE A 206 13.81 0.77 0.11
CA PHE A 206 13.32 -0.28 -0.78
C PHE A 206 14.21 -0.32 -2.01
N VAL A 207 14.58 -1.52 -2.44
CA VAL A 207 15.33 -1.75 -3.68
C VAL A 207 14.57 -2.76 -4.52
N ILE A 208 14.25 -2.36 -5.75
CA ILE A 208 13.56 -3.21 -6.72
C ILE A 208 14.39 -3.26 -7.99
N ARG A 209 14.71 -4.47 -8.44
CA ARG A 209 15.37 -4.67 -9.73
C ARG A 209 14.33 -4.85 -10.82
N HIS A 210 14.47 -4.08 -11.89
CA HIS A 210 13.67 -4.16 -13.11
C HIS A 210 14.57 -4.44 -14.31
N ALA A 211 13.98 -4.79 -15.46
CA ALA A 211 14.74 -5.04 -16.70
C ALA A 211 15.57 -3.81 -17.13
N VAL A 212 15.08 -2.61 -16.83
CA VAL A 212 15.70 -1.33 -17.21
C VAL A 212 16.69 -0.79 -16.17
N GLY A 213 16.88 -1.47 -15.03
CA GLY A 213 17.78 -1.01 -13.97
C GLY A 213 17.27 -1.26 -12.55
N THR A 214 17.88 -0.59 -11.58
CA THR A 214 17.52 -0.69 -10.16
C THR A 214 16.82 0.58 -9.71
N PHE A 215 15.64 0.43 -9.11
CA PHE A 215 14.91 1.50 -8.47
C PHE A 215 15.16 1.43 -6.97
N THR A 216 15.62 2.54 -6.39
CA THR A 216 15.84 2.68 -4.95
C THR A 216 14.91 3.76 -4.43
N VAL A 217 14.13 3.43 -3.40
CA VAL A 217 13.29 4.38 -2.66
C VAL A 217 13.88 4.49 -1.26
N GLU A 218 14.17 5.69 -0.81
CA GLU A 218 14.75 5.93 0.52
C GLU A 218 13.84 6.80 1.36
N MET A 219 13.75 6.47 2.64
CA MET A 219 13.11 7.33 3.62
C MET A 219 13.91 8.62 3.74
N GLN A 220 13.26 9.74 3.45
CA GLN A 220 13.80 11.05 3.75
C GLN A 220 13.42 11.42 5.20
N PRO A 221 14.29 12.14 5.93
CA PRO A 221 13.90 12.78 7.17
C PRO A 221 12.67 13.65 6.90
N GLY A 222 11.64 13.55 7.75
CA GLY A 222 10.46 14.40 7.59
C GLY A 222 10.86 15.87 7.64
N SER A 223 10.76 16.58 6.53
CA SER A 223 10.85 18.04 6.51
C SER A 223 9.59 18.59 7.17
N ALA A 224 9.57 18.71 8.50
CA ALA A 224 8.54 19.43 9.22
C ALA A 224 8.54 20.96 8.92
N ILE A 225 9.18 21.40 7.82
CA ILE A 225 9.34 22.81 7.45
C ILE A 225 8.87 23.10 5.99
N GLN A 226 8.74 22.11 5.09
CA GLN A 226 8.30 22.41 3.71
C GLN A 226 6.78 22.48 3.52
N SER A 227 5.99 21.80 4.35
CA SER A 227 4.52 21.75 4.19
C SER A 227 3.79 22.98 4.72
N VAL A 228 4.41 23.77 5.60
CA VAL A 228 3.83 25.04 6.08
C VAL A 228 4.21 26.22 5.17
N ALA A 229 5.41 26.19 4.56
CA ALA A 229 5.83 27.23 3.63
C ALA A 229 4.96 27.28 2.36
N ASN A 230 4.60 26.12 1.80
CA ASN A 230 3.76 26.06 0.59
C ASN A 230 2.28 26.40 0.85
N ALA A 231 1.79 26.33 2.08
CA ALA A 231 0.43 26.74 2.44
C ALA A 231 0.30 28.26 2.66
N ILE A 232 1.40 28.92 3.04
CA ILE A 232 1.41 30.39 3.25
C ILE A 232 1.63 31.12 1.91
N SER A 233 2.47 30.60 1.02
CA SER A 233 2.75 31.26 -0.27
C SER A 233 1.58 31.25 -1.27
N VAL A 234 0.60 30.35 -1.12
CA VAL A 234 -0.60 30.33 -1.98
C VAL A 234 -1.64 31.38 -1.55
N ASN A 235 -1.62 31.82 -0.29
CA ASN A 235 -2.58 32.80 0.23
C ASN A 235 -2.14 34.27 0.08
N GLU A 236 -0.88 34.55 -0.21
CA GLU A 236 -0.40 35.93 -0.41
C GLU A 236 -0.48 36.43 -1.86
N VAL A 237 -0.73 35.57 -2.84
CA VAL A 237 -0.74 35.96 -4.29
C VAL A 237 -2.14 36.30 -4.81
N LYS A 238 -3.19 36.28 -3.98
CA LYS A 238 -4.57 36.64 -4.36
C LYS A 238 -5.15 37.85 -3.61
N ARG A 239 -4.35 38.90 -3.49
CA ARG A 239 -4.88 40.26 -3.30
C ARG A 239 -4.02 41.17 -4.14
N HIS A 240 -4.56 41.66 -5.26
CA HIS A 240 -4.40 42.99 -5.88
C HIS A 240 -5.46 43.07 -6.97
#